data_AF-A0A0F5YA90-F1
#
_entry.id   AF-A0A0F5YA90-F1
#
_cell.length_a   1.000
_cell.length_b   1.000
_cell.length_c   1.000
_cell.angle_alpha   90.00
_cell.angle_beta   90.00
_cell.angle_gamma   90.00
#
_symmetry.space_group_name_H-M   'P 1'
#
loop_
_entity.id
_entity.type
_entity.pdbx_description
1 polymer ?
#
loop_
_entity_poly.entity_id
_entity_poly.type
_entity_poly.pdbx_seq_one_letter_code
_entity_poly.pdbx_strand_id
1 'polypeptide(L)'
;MGSPGGGRSKEKPKDVKLSEEQIAQITQDKEIKAALGRPIKRIIRDEQGQIILDIGDLITHKAVFRARQAGVLDLLLSSVYRRQSQPSLKS
;
A
#
# COMPACT_ATOMS: atom_id res chain seq x y z
N MET A 1 -54.15 -13.17 23.82
CA MET A 1 -53.35 -13.94 22.84
C MET A 1 -52.95 -12.99 21.71
N GLY A 2 -51.66 -12.86 21.41
CA GLY A 2 -51.18 -12.14 20.22
C GLY A 2 -50.31 -10.91 20.47
N SER A 3 -49.06 -11.11 20.90
CA SER A 3 -47.96 -10.27 20.41
C SER A 3 -47.32 -11.02 19.24
N PRO A 4 -46.91 -10.34 18.16
CA PRO A 4 -45.47 -10.38 17.88
C PRO A 4 -44.91 -9.02 17.46
N GLY A 5 -43.78 -8.70 18.07
CA GLY A 5 -43.07 -7.45 17.91
C GLY A 5 -42.54 -7.22 16.50
N GLY A 6 -42.53 -5.95 16.11
CA GLY A 6 -41.79 -5.44 14.95
C GLY A 6 -40.31 -5.77 15.12
N GLY A 7 -39.88 -6.79 14.39
CA GLY A 7 -38.49 -7.16 14.24
C GLY A 7 -37.71 -5.98 13.66
N ARG A 8 -36.79 -5.47 14.47
CA ARG A 8 -35.69 -4.58 14.13
C ARG A 8 -35.01 -5.06 12.84
N SER A 9 -35.20 -4.35 11.74
CA SER A 9 -34.38 -4.51 10.52
C SER A 9 -32.93 -4.16 10.86
N LYS A 10 -32.18 -5.13 11.37
CA LYS A 10 -30.72 -5.07 11.36
C LYS A 10 -30.32 -5.35 9.92
N GLU A 11 -30.06 -4.30 9.16
CA GLU A 11 -29.28 -4.39 7.94
C GLU A 11 -27.99 -5.12 8.29
N LYS A 12 -27.90 -6.40 7.90
CA LYS A 12 -26.69 -7.18 8.08
C LYS A 12 -25.59 -6.47 7.28
N PRO A 13 -24.42 -6.17 7.85
CA PRO A 13 -23.31 -5.65 7.07
C PRO A 13 -23.02 -6.69 5.97
N LYS A 14 -23.10 -6.25 4.71
CA LYS A 14 -22.80 -7.08 3.54
C LYS A 14 -21.37 -7.59 3.71
N ASP A 15 -21.18 -8.90 3.74
CA ASP A 15 -19.85 -9.52 3.71
C ASP A 15 -19.10 -9.05 2.45
N VAL A 16 -18.26 -8.03 2.60
CA VAL A 16 -17.42 -7.53 1.51
C VAL A 16 -16.28 -8.53 1.32
N LYS A 17 -16.47 -9.51 0.42
CA LYS A 17 -15.37 -10.33 -0.10
C LYS A 17 -14.52 -9.46 -1.02
N LEU A 18 -13.39 -8.97 -0.52
CA LEU A 18 -12.40 -8.29 -1.35
C LEU A 18 -11.76 -9.31 -2.31
N SER A 19 -11.59 -8.93 -3.58
CA SER A 19 -10.84 -9.74 -4.54
C SER A 19 -9.34 -9.68 -4.24
N GLU A 20 -8.57 -10.65 -4.74
CA GLU A 20 -7.10 -10.70 -4.59
C GLU A 20 -6.43 -9.41 -5.10
N GLU A 21 -6.91 -8.88 -6.23
CA GLU A 21 -6.44 -7.61 -6.81
C GLU A 21 -6.69 -6.42 -5.87
N GLN A 22 -7.84 -6.38 -5.20
CA GLN A 22 -8.15 -5.32 -4.23
C GLN A 22 -7.24 -5.44 -3.00
N ILE A 23 -6.97 -6.65 -2.54
CA ILE A 23 -6.06 -6.90 -1.41
C ILE A 23 -4.63 -6.45 -1.75
N ALA A 24 -4.15 -6.77 -2.95
CA ALA A 24 -2.84 -6.34 -3.44
C ALA A 24 -2.76 -4.80 -3.52
N GLN A 25 -3.79 -4.16 -4.08
CA GLN A 25 -3.84 -2.69 -4.20
C GLN A 25 -3.86 -1.99 -2.83
N ILE A 26 -4.63 -2.52 -1.88
CA ILE A 26 -4.68 -1.99 -0.50
C ILE A 26 -3.33 -2.15 0.20
N THR A 27 -2.67 -3.29 0.00
CA THR A 27 -1.35 -3.55 0.59
C THR A 27 -0.35 -2.54 0.03
N GLN A 28 -0.26 -2.42 -1.28
CA GLN A 28 0.64 -1.47 -1.93
C GLN A 28 0.39 -0.02 -1.50
N ASP A 29 -0.87 0.40 -1.36
CA ASP A 29 -1.21 1.75 -0.87
C ASP A 29 -0.72 1.99 0.58
N LYS A 30 -0.85 0.99 1.46
CA LYS A 30 -0.29 1.05 2.82
C LYS A 30 1.23 1.18 2.79
N GLU A 31 1.89 0.45 1.91
CA GLU A 31 3.35 0.49 1.77
C GLU A 31 3.84 1.83 1.26
N ILE A 32 3.15 2.40 0.27
CA ILE A 32 3.41 3.76 -0.23
C ILE A 32 3.25 4.76 0.92
N LYS A 33 2.12 4.73 1.63
CA LYS A 33 1.87 5.63 2.77
C LYS A 33 2.94 5.51 3.85
N ALA A 34 3.38 4.29 4.14
CA ALA A 34 4.44 4.06 5.12
C ALA A 34 5.81 4.57 4.64
N ALA A 35 6.06 4.58 3.33
CA ALA A 35 7.31 5.00 2.71
C ALA A 35 7.44 6.52 2.56
N LEU A 36 6.33 7.25 2.37
CA LEU A 36 6.34 8.70 2.18
C LEU A 36 7.07 9.42 3.32
N GLY A 37 7.88 10.41 2.95
CA GLY A 37 8.69 11.21 3.86
C GLY A 37 9.90 10.47 4.45
N ARG A 38 10.15 9.21 4.09
CA ARG A 38 11.35 8.47 4.52
C ARG A 38 12.49 8.65 3.52
N PRO A 39 13.75 8.73 4.00
CA PRO A 39 14.90 8.75 3.12
C PRO A 39 15.15 7.37 2.50
N ILE A 40 15.61 7.37 1.26
CA ILE A 40 16.05 6.15 0.56
C ILE A 40 17.52 5.83 0.87
N LYS A 41 17.89 4.55 0.82
CA LYS A 41 19.27 4.07 1.06
C LYS A 41 20.08 3.78 -0.19
N ARG A 42 19.42 3.77 -1.37
CA ARG A 42 20.03 3.38 -2.64
C ARG A 42 19.40 4.17 -3.76
N ILE A 43 20.20 4.50 -4.77
CA ILE A 43 19.74 5.23 -5.96
C ILE A 43 18.63 4.44 -6.66
N ILE A 44 17.56 5.14 -7.02
CA ILE A 44 16.47 4.61 -7.83
C ILE A 44 16.58 5.22 -9.21
N ARG A 45 16.60 4.36 -10.23
CA ARG A 45 16.68 4.77 -11.64
C ARG A 45 15.53 4.15 -12.41
N ASP A 46 15.15 4.80 -13.51
CA ASP A 46 14.26 4.19 -14.50
C ASP A 46 15.05 3.26 -15.46
N GLU A 47 14.33 2.65 -16.39
CA GLU A 47 14.87 1.79 -17.44
C GLU A 47 15.83 2.51 -18.41
N GLN A 48 15.73 3.83 -18.52
CA GLN A 48 16.60 4.68 -19.34
C GLN A 48 17.86 5.13 -18.57
N GLY A 49 18.00 4.70 -17.32
CA GLY A 49 19.11 5.05 -16.44
C GLY A 49 18.99 6.43 -15.81
N GLN A 50 17.87 7.13 -15.97
CA GLN A 50 17.63 8.43 -15.34
C GLN A 50 17.33 8.25 -13.85
N ILE A 51 17.90 9.14 -13.02
CA ILE A 51 17.72 9.10 -11.58
C ILE A 51 16.31 9.61 -11.23
N ILE A 52 15.55 8.77 -10.52
CA ILE A 52 14.25 9.13 -9.94
C ILE A 52 14.45 9.72 -8.54
N LEU A 53 15.34 9.11 -7.74
CA LEU A 53 15.76 9.57 -6.41
C LEU A 53 17.22 9.15 -6.14
N ASP A 54 17.98 10.00 -5.46
CA ASP A 54 19.34 9.73 -4.99
C ASP A 54 19.37 9.39 -3.48
N ILE A 55 20.45 8.77 -3.02
CA ILE A 55 20.64 8.34 -1.63
C ILE A 55 20.44 9.53 -0.68
N GLY A 56 19.58 9.32 0.33
CA GLY A 56 19.22 10.36 1.30
C GLY A 56 18.00 11.19 0.90
N ASP A 57 17.58 11.16 -0.37
CA ASP A 57 16.36 11.84 -0.79
C ASP A 57 15.11 11.23 -0.14
N LEU A 58 14.13 12.10 0.13
CA LEU A 58 12.86 11.70 0.70
C LEU A 58 11.92 11.16 -0.37
N ILE A 59 11.18 10.11 -0.01
CA ILE A 59 10.09 9.60 -0.84
C ILE A 59 8.93 10.59 -0.83
N THR A 60 8.59 11.10 -2.01
CA THR A 60 7.45 12.00 -2.23
C THR A 60 6.40 11.35 -3.12
N HIS A 61 5.18 11.89 -3.14
CA HIS A 61 4.12 11.46 -4.08
C HIS A 61 4.59 11.52 -5.54
N LYS A 62 5.36 12.56 -5.90
CA LYS A 62 5.92 12.72 -7.25
C LYS A 62 6.90 11.59 -7.59
N ALA A 63 7.76 11.21 -6.63
CA ALA A 63 8.70 10.11 -6.81
C ALA A 63 7.98 8.76 -6.95
N VAL A 64 6.95 8.51 -6.13
CA VAL A 64 6.10 7.32 -6.23
C VAL A 64 5.42 7.25 -7.59
N PHE A 65 4.85 8.35 -8.06
CA PHE A 65 4.24 8.41 -9.39
C PHE A 65 5.24 8.08 -10.50
N ARG A 66 6.43 8.69 -10.48
CA ARG A 66 7.51 8.41 -11.44
C ARG A 66 7.96 6.95 -11.39
N ALA A 67 8.17 6.40 -10.20
CA ALA A 67 8.55 4.99 -10.03
C ALA A 67 7.48 4.02 -10.54
N ARG A 68 6.18 4.38 -10.38
CA ARG A 68 5.07 3.58 -10.92
C ARG A 68 5.03 3.62 -12.44
N GLN A 69 5.25 4.78 -13.05
CA GLN A 69 5.32 4.93 -14.51
C GLN A 69 6.53 4.17 -15.09
N ALA A 70 7.65 4.15 -14.37
CA ALA A 70 8.87 3.46 -14.76
C ALA A 70 8.91 1.97 -14.35
N GLY A 71 7.84 1.42 -13.74
CA GLY A 71 7.80 0.01 -13.32
C GLY A 71 8.74 -0.37 -12.16
N VAL A 72 9.35 0.60 -11.48
CA VAL A 72 10.32 0.40 -10.38
C VAL A 72 9.77 0.74 -8.99
N LEU A 73 8.45 0.77 -8.84
CA LEU A 73 7.80 1.07 -7.56
C LEU A 73 8.21 0.11 -6.45
N ASP A 74 8.30 -1.19 -6.75
CA ASP A 74 8.71 -2.21 -5.77
C ASP A 74 10.15 -2.00 -5.28
N LEU A 75 11.04 -1.64 -6.21
CA LEU A 75 12.41 -1.26 -5.90
C LEU A 75 12.48 -0.01 -5.02
N LEU A 76 11.64 0.99 -5.30
CA LEU A 76 11.52 2.19 -4.46
C LEU A 76 11.06 1.82 -3.04
N LEU A 77 10.02 1.00 -2.89
CA LEU A 77 9.46 0.63 -1.58
C LEU A 77 10.41 -0.26 -0.77
N SER A 78 11.22 -1.09 -1.42
CA SER A 78 12.27 -1.89 -0.75
C SER A 78 13.51 -1.08 -0.36
N SER A 79 13.73 0.10 -0.97
CA SER A 79 14.87 0.98 -0.65
C SER A 79 14.72 1.77 0.65
N VAL A 80 13.56 1.68 1.29
CA VAL A 80 13.19 2.40 2.50
C VAL A 80 13.78 1.73 3.73
N TYR A 81 14.13 2.51 4.75
CA TYR A 81 14.28 1.97 6.12
C TYR A 81 12.93 1.37 6.60
N ARG A 82 12.69 0.08 6.33
CA ARG A 82 11.73 -0.72 7.08
C ARG A 82 12.42 -1.31 8.29
N ARG A 83 11.90 -1.02 9.49
CA ARG A 83 11.86 -2.05 10.53
C ARG A 83 10.96 -3.14 9.95
N GLN A 84 11.47 -4.36 9.80
CA GLN A 84 10.69 -5.51 9.35
C GLN A 84 9.47 -5.64 10.27
N SER A 85 8.32 -5.10 9.86
CA SER A 85 7.06 -5.51 10.44
C SER A 85 6.74 -6.79 9.70
N GLN A 86 6.93 -7.93 10.37
CA GLN A 86 6.68 -9.23 9.77
C GLN A 86 5.25 -9.26 9.21
N PRO A 87 5.04 -9.77 7.99
CA PRO A 87 3.69 -10.05 7.52
C PRO A 87 3.12 -11.12 8.44
N SER A 88 2.20 -10.73 9.33
CA SER A 88 1.38 -11.67 10.07
C SER A 88 0.38 -12.31 9.11
N LEU A 89 0.86 -13.23 8.28
CA LEU A 89 0.01 -14.26 7.68
C LEU A 89 -0.28 -15.25 8.80
N LYS A 90 -1.47 -15.16 9.41
CA LYS A 90 -2.00 -16.26 10.22
C LYS A 90 -2.71 -17.25 9.29
N SER A 91 -2.41 -18.52 9.53
CA SER A 91 -2.84 -19.75 8.87
C SER A 91 -4.33 -19.91 8.63
#